data_AF-A0A814Z2A8-F1
#
_entry.id   AF-A0A814Z2A8-F1
#
_cell.length_a   1.000
_cell.length_b   1.000
_cell.length_c   1.000
_cell.angle_alpha   90.00
_cell.angle_beta   90.00
_cell.angle_gamma   90.00
#
_symmetry.space_group_name_H-M   'P 1'
#
loop_
_entity.id
_entity.type
_entity.pdbx_description
1 polymer ?
#
loop_
_entity_poly.entity_id
_entity_poly.type
_entity_poly.pdbx_seq_one_letter_code
_entity_poly.pdbx_strand_id
1 'polypeptide(L)'
;MNHDVIGYACVGPSGSGHFVKMVHIGIEYGDMQLICEIYQIMKDILGMSETEIADTFTTWNKGTLESYLIEITANILRFKEKDLFILDTIRDAAGQKGTGKWTGIASLEYGIPVTLIAQARAKIPRLQLD
;
A
#
# COMPACT_ATOMS: atom_id res chain seq x y z
N MET A 1 -6.78 -14.89 -16.57
CA MET A 1 -6.95 -15.89 -15.49
C MET A 1 -8.42 -16.26 -15.45
N ASN A 2 -8.78 -17.52 -15.27
CA ASN A 2 -10.19 -17.92 -15.13
C ASN A 2 -10.79 -17.20 -13.91
N HIS A 3 -11.84 -16.42 -14.12
CA HIS A 3 -12.56 -15.68 -13.08
C HIS A 3 -13.48 -16.58 -12.22
N ASP A 4 -13.45 -17.90 -12.45
CA ASP A 4 -14.33 -18.89 -11.80
C ASP A 4 -13.70 -19.60 -10.59
N VAL A 5 -12.53 -19.16 -10.13
CA VAL A 5 -11.93 -19.69 -8.90
C VAL A 5 -12.48 -18.93 -7.70
N ILE A 6 -13.08 -19.66 -6.76
CA ILE A 6 -13.70 -19.08 -5.57
C ILE A 6 -12.61 -18.48 -4.67
N GLY A 7 -12.79 -17.25 -4.20
CA GLY A 7 -11.82 -16.48 -3.39
C GLY A 7 -11.61 -16.96 -1.95
N TYR A 8 -11.84 -18.24 -1.66
CA TYR A 8 -11.54 -18.86 -0.37
C TYR A 8 -10.90 -20.24 -0.58
N ALA A 9 -9.97 -20.60 0.31
CA ALA A 9 -9.33 -21.91 0.32
C ALA A 9 -9.07 -22.35 1.77
N CYS A 10 -9.08 -23.66 2.03
CA CYS A 10 -8.61 -24.20 3.30
C CYS A 10 -7.08 -24.07 3.33
N VAL A 11 -6.58 -23.13 4.11
CA VAL A 11 -5.15 -22.78 4.17
C VAL A 11 -4.33 -23.83 4.93
N GLY A 12 -4.93 -24.45 5.95
CA GLY A 12 -4.28 -25.46 6.78
C GLY A 12 -4.96 -25.62 8.14
N PRO A 13 -4.41 -26.47 9.02
CA PRO A 13 -4.92 -26.64 10.37
C PRO A 13 -4.68 -25.38 11.22
N SER A 14 -5.43 -25.27 12.32
CA SER A 14 -5.20 -24.26 13.36
C SER A 14 -5.19 -22.81 12.82
N GLY A 15 -4.57 -21.85 13.52
CA GLY A 15 -4.55 -20.42 13.15
C GLY A 15 -3.86 -20.04 11.82
N SER A 16 -3.66 -20.98 10.90
CA SER A 16 -3.05 -20.77 9.57
C SER A 16 -3.75 -19.69 8.74
N GLY A 17 -5.10 -19.66 8.75
CA GLY A 17 -5.87 -18.61 8.07
C GLY A 17 -5.61 -17.20 8.63
N HIS A 18 -5.54 -17.08 9.96
CA HIS A 18 -5.19 -15.80 10.61
C HIS A 18 -3.75 -15.39 10.32
N PHE A 19 -2.81 -16.34 10.26
CA PHE A 19 -1.42 -16.08 9.91
C PHE A 19 -1.28 -15.57 8.47
N VAL A 20 -1.96 -16.21 7.50
CA VAL A 20 -1.97 -15.73 6.11
C VAL A 20 -2.58 -14.33 6.02
N LYS A 21 -3.66 -14.04 6.76
CA LYS A 21 -4.23 -12.69 6.79
C LYS A 21 -3.27 -11.67 7.39
N MET A 22 -2.52 -12.04 8.42
CA MET A 22 -1.48 -11.20 9.01
C MET A 22 -0.41 -10.86 7.96
N VAL A 23 0.11 -11.86 7.24
CA VAL A 23 1.11 -11.64 6.17
C VAL A 23 0.53 -10.77 5.05
N HIS A 24 -0.70 -11.01 4.61
CA HIS A 24 -1.40 -10.20 3.61
C HIS A 24 -1.45 -8.72 3.99
N ILE A 25 -1.81 -8.40 5.24
CA ILE A 25 -1.80 -7.03 5.75
C ILE A 25 -0.38 -6.43 5.66
N GLY A 26 0.65 -7.22 5.96
CA GLY A 26 2.04 -6.78 5.82
C GLY A 26 2.41 -6.41 4.38
N ILE A 27 2.00 -7.23 3.41
CA ILE A 27 2.25 -7.00 1.97
C ILE A 27 1.54 -5.72 1.51
N GLU A 28 0.26 -5.52 1.91
CA GLU A 28 -0.49 -4.29 1.60
C GLU A 28 0.26 -3.02 2.04
N TYR A 29 0.83 -3.02 3.26
CA TYR A 29 1.64 -1.90 3.74
C TYR A 29 2.90 -1.66 2.89
N GLY A 30 3.54 -2.73 2.42
CA GLY A 30 4.69 -2.66 1.53
C GLY A 30 4.34 -2.02 0.19
N ASP A 31 3.26 -2.49 -0.44
CA ASP A 31 2.80 -1.99 -1.74
C ASP A 31 2.40 -0.52 -1.66
N MET A 32 1.66 -0.12 -0.61
CA MET A 32 1.31 1.28 -0.39
C MET A 32 2.54 2.17 -0.22
N GLN A 33 3.55 1.72 0.53
CA GLN A 33 4.79 2.47 0.69
C GLN A 33 5.55 2.65 -0.63
N LEU A 34 5.64 1.59 -1.44
CA LEU A 34 6.28 1.66 -2.75
C LEU A 34 5.57 2.65 -3.66
N ILE A 35 4.24 2.62 -3.69
CA ILE A 35 3.42 3.57 -4.47
C ILE A 35 3.68 5.00 -4.01
N CYS A 36 3.72 5.25 -2.69
CA CYS A 36 4.02 6.56 -2.13
C CYS A 36 5.43 7.07 -2.49
N GLU A 37 6.44 6.19 -2.47
CA GLU A 37 7.82 6.57 -2.83
C GLU A 37 7.94 6.91 -4.32
N ILE A 38 7.29 6.12 -5.19
CA ILE A 38 7.25 6.41 -6.61
C ILE A 38 6.52 7.73 -6.88
N TYR A 39 5.41 7.98 -6.19
CA TYR A 39 4.70 9.26 -6.26
C TYR A 39 5.60 10.44 -5.86
N GLN A 40 6.33 10.33 -4.75
CA GLN A 40 7.27 11.37 -4.29
C GLN A 40 8.38 11.60 -5.31
N ILE A 41 8.95 10.54 -5.90
CA ILE A 41 9.96 10.67 -6.95
C ILE A 41 9.39 11.42 -8.16
N MET A 42 8.19 11.08 -8.61
CA MET A 42 7.58 11.75 -9.76
C MET A 42 7.27 13.23 -9.49
N LYS A 43 6.77 13.55 -8.29
CA LYS A 43 6.43 14.92 -7.89
C LYS A 43 7.68 15.77 -7.66
N ASP A 44 8.60 15.29 -6.82
CA ASP A 44 9.71 16.11 -6.33
C ASP A 44 10.94 16.08 -7.24
N ILE A 45 11.23 14.94 -7.88
CA ILE A 45 12.42 14.78 -8.73
C ILE A 45 12.10 15.07 -10.19
N LEU A 46 10.95 14.58 -10.70
CA LEU A 46 10.56 14.77 -12.09
C LEU A 46 9.68 16.01 -12.31
N GLY A 47 9.18 16.65 -11.24
CA GLY A 47 8.36 17.86 -11.33
C GLY A 47 7.01 17.65 -12.01
N MET A 48 6.50 16.42 -12.03
CA MET A 48 5.24 16.08 -12.70
C MET A 48 4.05 16.61 -11.91
N SER A 49 3.04 17.10 -12.62
CA SER A 49 1.74 17.48 -12.04
C SER A 49 0.95 16.25 -11.58
N GLU A 50 0.03 16.43 -10.64
CA GLU A 50 -0.86 15.37 -10.13
C GLU A 50 -1.62 14.66 -11.27
N THR A 51 -2.00 15.42 -12.31
CA THR A 51 -2.66 14.90 -13.52
C THR A 51 -1.76 13.99 -14.35
N GLU A 52 -0.50 14.38 -14.57
CA GLU A 52 0.46 13.56 -15.33
C GLU A 52 0.84 12.28 -14.58
N ILE A 53 0.96 12.39 -13.26
CA ILE A 53 1.20 11.24 -12.40
C ILE A 53 0.00 10.28 -12.44
N ALA A 54 -1.23 10.82 -12.38
CA ALA A 54 -2.44 10.02 -12.51
C ALA A 54 -2.53 9.30 -13.87
N ASP A 55 -2.18 9.98 -14.97
CA ASP A 55 -2.13 9.38 -16.32
C ASP A 55 -1.12 8.23 -16.38
N THR A 56 0.02 8.38 -15.71
CA THR A 56 1.05 7.33 -15.61
C THR A 56 0.54 6.11 -14.86
N PHE A 57 -0.05 6.28 -13.67
CA PHE A 57 -0.67 5.18 -12.92
C PHE A 57 -1.83 4.54 -13.70
N THR A 58 -2.63 5.33 -14.42
CA THR A 58 -3.71 4.82 -15.29
C THR A 58 -3.17 3.92 -16.39
N THR A 59 -2.01 4.28 -16.97
CA THR A 59 -1.34 3.49 -18.00
C THR A 59 -0.76 2.21 -17.43
N TRP A 60 -0.11 2.28 -16.27
CA TRP A 60 0.44 1.12 -15.58
C TRP A 60 -0.63 0.10 -15.17
N ASN A 61 -1.83 0.57 -14.83
CA ASN A 61 -2.96 -0.30 -14.49
C ASN A 61 -3.49 -1.12 -15.68
N LYS A 62 -3.10 -0.80 -16.91
CA LYS A 62 -3.44 -1.57 -18.12
C LYS A 62 -2.37 -2.59 -18.51
N GLY A 63 -1.26 -2.61 -17.77
CA GLY A 63 -0.10 -3.45 -18.03
C GLY A 63 0.15 -4.45 -16.92
N THR A 64 1.42 -4.73 -16.65
CA THR A 64 1.84 -5.72 -15.64
C THR A 64 1.56 -5.32 -14.19
N LEU A 65 1.22 -4.04 -13.96
CA LEU A 65 0.91 -3.49 -12.63
C LEU A 65 -0.60 -3.34 -12.40
N GLU A 66 -1.44 -3.97 -13.25
CA GLU A 66 -2.88 -4.04 -13.04
C GLU A 66 -3.19 -4.54 -11.63
N SER A 67 -3.69 -3.64 -10.79
CA SER A 67 -4.00 -3.93 -9.40
C SER A 67 -4.96 -2.90 -8.81
N TYR A 68 -5.73 -3.33 -7.82
CA TYR A 68 -6.68 -2.46 -7.15
C TYR A 68 -6.02 -1.22 -6.53
N LEU A 69 -4.83 -1.37 -5.92
CA LEU A 69 -4.10 -0.24 -5.31
C LEU A 69 -3.69 0.80 -6.36
N ILE A 70 -3.19 0.37 -7.52
CA ILE A 70 -2.79 1.28 -8.60
C ILE A 70 -4.00 2.01 -9.18
N GLU A 71 -5.14 1.31 -9.34
CA GLU A 71 -6.40 1.91 -9.80
C GLU A 71 -6.88 3.02 -8.86
N ILE A 72 -6.98 2.73 -7.55
CA ILE A 72 -7.46 3.73 -6.59
C ILE A 72 -6.47 4.89 -6.46
N THR A 73 -5.16 4.67 -6.59
CA THR A 73 -4.17 5.74 -6.58
C THR A 73 -4.39 6.71 -7.76
N ALA A 74 -4.60 6.19 -8.97
CA ALA A 74 -4.92 7.02 -10.13
C ALA A 74 -6.21 7.84 -9.91
N ASN A 75 -7.23 7.24 -9.29
CA ASN A 75 -8.49 7.90 -8.98
C ASN A 75 -8.33 8.99 -7.91
N ILE A 76 -7.58 8.72 -6.84
CA ILE A 76 -7.30 9.67 -5.74
C ILE A 76 -6.57 10.90 -6.28
N LEU A 77 -5.59 10.72 -7.16
CA LEU A 77 -4.82 11.83 -7.74
C LEU A 77 -5.65 12.77 -8.63
N ARG A 78 -6.75 12.28 -9.19
CA ARG A 78 -7.69 13.09 -9.99
C ARG A 78 -8.82 13.69 -9.17
N PHE A 79 -8.98 13.24 -7.92
CA PHE A 79 -10.11 13.65 -7.12
C PHE A 79 -9.97 15.12 -6.70
N LYS A 80 -10.92 15.94 -7.15
CA LYS A 80 -10.98 17.36 -6.83
C LYS A 80 -12.23 17.69 -6.02
N GLU A 81 -12.05 18.54 -5.02
CA GLU A 81 -13.16 19.17 -4.30
C GLU A 81 -12.95 20.69 -4.34
N LYS A 82 -13.97 21.44 -4.79
CA LYS A 82 -13.91 22.90 -4.93
C LYS A 82 -12.68 23.37 -5.73
N ASP A 83 -12.40 22.68 -6.84
CA ASP A 83 -11.26 22.91 -7.75
C ASP A 83 -9.85 22.64 -7.19
N LEU A 84 -9.74 22.19 -5.93
CA LEU A 84 -8.49 21.78 -5.31
C LEU A 84 -8.32 20.26 -5.35
N PHE A 85 -7.10 19.78 -5.59
CA PHE A 85 -6.80 18.36 -5.43
C PHE A 85 -6.91 17.98 -3.96
N ILE A 86 -7.72 16.97 -3.64
CA ILE A 86 -7.93 16.56 -2.24
C ILE A 86 -6.63 16.08 -1.60
N LEU A 87 -5.72 15.49 -2.38
CA LEU A 87 -4.48 14.94 -1.84
C LEU A 87 -3.66 15.99 -1.06
N ASP A 88 -3.64 17.25 -1.54
CA ASP A 88 -2.92 18.34 -0.89
C ASP A 88 -3.61 18.82 0.42
N THR A 89 -4.86 18.42 0.63
CA THR A 89 -5.63 18.75 1.86
C THR A 89 -5.52 17.65 2.92
N ILE A 90 -5.08 16.44 2.54
CA ILE A 90 -4.95 15.31 3.46
C ILE A 90 -3.71 15.50 4.31
N ARG A 91 -3.88 15.39 5.63
CA ARG A 91 -2.76 15.39 6.58
C ARG A 91 -1.86 14.18 6.30
N ASP A 92 -0.58 14.44 6.04
CA ASP A 92 0.46 13.41 5.85
C ASP A 92 0.82 12.72 7.18
N ALA A 93 -0.11 11.89 7.63
CA ALA A 93 -0.03 11.17 8.89
C ALA A 93 -0.79 9.85 8.77
N ALA A 94 -0.07 8.77 8.45
CA ALA A 94 -0.65 7.44 8.32
C ALA A 94 -0.93 6.81 9.70
N GLY A 95 -2.19 6.42 9.92
CA GLY A 95 -2.59 5.63 11.09
C GLY A 95 -2.41 4.14 10.87
N GLN A 96 -2.13 3.39 11.93
CA GLN A 96 -2.10 1.92 11.90
C GLN A 96 -2.88 1.33 13.07
N LYS A 97 -3.70 0.30 12.83
CA LYS A 97 -4.49 -0.38 13.87
C LYS A 97 -3.69 -1.44 14.66
N GLY A 98 -2.36 -1.39 14.59
CA GLY A 98 -1.46 -2.34 15.26
C GLY A 98 -1.35 -3.73 14.60
N THR A 99 -2.29 -4.12 13.74
CA THR A 99 -2.33 -5.46 13.10
C THR A 99 -1.17 -5.72 12.13
N GLY A 100 -0.65 -4.69 11.45
CA GLY A 100 0.54 -4.81 10.60
C GLY A 100 1.86 -5.02 11.36
N LYS A 101 1.88 -4.86 12.70
CA LYS A 101 3.10 -5.07 13.52
C LYS A 101 3.49 -6.54 13.58
N TRP A 102 2.48 -7.40 13.60
CA TRP A 102 2.66 -8.82 13.85
C TRP A 102 3.47 -9.49 12.74
N THR A 103 3.38 -9.04 11.49
CA THR A 103 4.21 -9.56 10.39
C THR A 103 5.69 -9.27 10.58
N GLY A 104 6.03 -8.06 11.04
CA GLY A 104 7.42 -7.69 11.35
C GLY A 104 7.95 -8.34 12.63
N ILE A 105 7.09 -8.63 13.61
CA ILE A 105 7.49 -9.41 14.80
C ILE A 105 7.74 -10.87 14.41
N ALA A 106 6.79 -11.48 13.69
CA ALA A 106 6.89 -12.86 13.25
C ALA A 106 8.14 -13.08 12.39
N SER A 107 8.49 -12.15 11.50
CA SER A 107 9.70 -12.26 10.67
C SER A 107 10.97 -12.34 11.52
N LEU A 108 11.05 -11.59 12.62
CA LEU A 108 12.14 -11.67 13.59
C LEU A 108 12.13 -12.99 14.37
N GLU A 109 10.94 -13.44 14.82
CA GLU A 109 10.79 -14.70 15.56
C GLU A 109 11.18 -15.93 14.73
N TYR A 110 10.82 -15.95 13.45
CA TYR A 110 11.15 -17.05 12.53
C TYR A 110 12.51 -16.88 11.84
N GLY A 111 13.22 -15.78 12.06
CA GLY A 111 14.51 -15.50 11.43
C GLY A 111 14.44 -15.32 9.90
N ILE A 112 13.29 -14.90 9.38
CA ILE A 112 13.06 -14.70 7.94
C ILE A 112 13.18 -13.19 7.63
N PRO A 113 14.09 -12.77 6.74
CA PRO A 113 14.28 -11.36 6.44
C PRO A 113 13.14 -10.80 5.58
N VAL A 114 12.23 -10.02 6.19
CA VAL A 114 11.13 -9.33 5.49
C VAL A 114 11.32 -7.81 5.58
N THR A 115 12.41 -7.35 4.96
CA THR A 115 12.96 -5.99 5.12
C THR A 115 12.05 -4.90 4.56
N LEU A 116 11.38 -5.14 3.44
CA LEU A 116 10.49 -4.16 2.79
C LEU A 116 9.30 -3.79 3.69
N ILE A 117 8.64 -4.79 4.27
CA ILE A 117 7.51 -4.58 5.19
C ILE A 117 7.99 -3.90 6.48
N ALA A 118 9.18 -4.27 6.96
CA ALA A 118 9.79 -3.63 8.12
C ALA A 118 10.10 -2.14 7.89
N GLN A 119 10.60 -1.78 6.71
CA GLN A 119 10.91 -0.39 6.33
C GLN A 119 9.65 0.44 6.09
N ALA A 120 8.64 -0.11 5.41
CA ALA A 120 7.35 0.53 5.22
C ALA A 120 6.75 0.97 6.55
N ARG A 121 6.89 0.13 7.59
CA ARG A 121 6.47 0.47 8.94
C ARG A 121 7.29 1.58 9.61
N ALA A 122 8.61 1.61 9.40
CA ALA A 122 9.49 2.59 10.02
C ALA A 122 9.17 4.04 9.59
N LYS A 123 8.52 4.23 8.43
CA LYS A 123 8.01 5.52 7.95
C LYS A 123 6.60 5.87 8.45
N ILE A 124 5.92 4.96 9.16
CA ILE A 124 4.64 5.16 9.86
C ILE A 124 4.81 5.40 11.39
N PRO A 125 5.58 6.41 11.87
CA PRO A 125 5.56 6.78 13.29
C PRO A 125 5.10 8.22 13.56
N ARG A 126 4.15 8.79 12.80
CA ARG A 126 3.70 10.18 13.03
C ARG A 126 2.47 10.38 13.93
N LEU A 127 1.89 9.34 14.52
CA LEU A 127 0.61 9.46 15.27
C LEU A 127 0.49 8.62 16.56
N GLN A 128 1.57 8.31 17.26
CA GLN A 128 1.46 7.80 18.65
C GLN A 128 2.17 8.71 19.67
N LEU A 129 2.50 9.92 19.22
CA LEU A 129 3.12 11.06 19.87
C LEU A 129 2.32 11.90 20.89
N ASP A 130 1.01 11.72 21.02
CA ASP A 130 0.10 12.74 21.57
C ASP A 130 -0.91 12.10 22.54
#